data_AF-A0A0N8K3X4-F1
#
_entry.id   AF-A0A0N8K3X4-F1
#
_cell.length_a   1.000
_cell.length_b   1.000
_cell.length_c   1.000
_cell.angle_alpha   90.00
_cell.angle_beta   90.00
_cell.angle_gamma   90.00
#
_symmetry.space_group_name_H-M   'P 1'
#
loop_
_entity.id
_entity.type
_entity.pdbx_description
1 polymer ?
#
loop_
_entity_poly.entity_id
_entity_poly.type
_entity_poly.pdbx_seq_one_letter_code
_entity_poly.pdbx_strand_id
1 'polypeptide(L)' 'MSLSLTLALLAVSLALFLFAGWRSGRPADPVRGPRLIPWTLICIGLAVFMLLLLAHLLSFFGIETGQRIRTF' A
#
# COMPACT_ATOMS: atom_id res chain seq x y z
N MET A 1 -7.46 -7.98 12.99
CA MET A 1 -6.02 -8.24 13.23
C MET A 1 -5.63 -7.56 14.55
N SER A 2 -4.42 -7.70 15.09
CA SER A 2 -4.01 -6.89 16.26
C SER A 2 -3.50 -5.52 15.81
N LEU A 3 -3.64 -4.50 16.66
CA LEU A 3 -3.16 -3.14 16.36
C LEU A 3 -1.67 -3.13 15.98
N SER A 4 -0.85 -3.87 16.73
CA SER A 4 0.59 -4.00 16.48
C SER A 4 0.89 -4.58 15.09
N LEU A 5 0.11 -5.59 14.65
CA LEU A 5 0.27 -6.17 13.32
C LEU A 5 -0.07 -5.16 12.22
N THR A 6 -1.17 -4.42 12.37
CA THR A 6 -1.58 -3.40 11.40
C THR A 6 -0.51 -2.32 11.23
N LEU A 7 0.09 -1.85 12.33
CA LEU A 7 1.18 -0.87 12.30
C LEU A 7 2.45 -1.42 11.64
N ALA A 8 2.82 -2.67 11.95
CA ALA A 8 3.98 -3.31 11.33
C ALA A 8 3.81 -3.46 9.81
N LEU A 9 2.63 -3.92 9.36
CA LEU A 9 2.31 -4.04 7.94
C LEU A 9 2.30 -2.68 7.24
N LEU A 10 1.77 -1.63 7.89
CA LEU A 10 1.75 -0.28 7.34
C LEU A 10 3.17 0.27 7.15
N ALA A 11 4.04 0.09 8.15
CA ALA A 11 5.44 0.53 8.09
C ALA A 11 6.24 -0.19 6.98
N VAL A 12 6.09 -1.52 6.88
CA VAL A 12 6.73 -2.31 5.81
C VAL A 12 6.21 -1.90 4.43
N SER A 13 4.90 -1.71 4.29
CA SER A 13 4.29 -1.29 3.02
C SER A 13 4.77 0.09 2.59
N LEU A 14 4.91 1.03 3.54
CA LEU A 14 5.46 2.36 3.28
C LEU A 14 6.91 2.27 2.81
N ALA A 15 7.75 1.48 3.48
CA ALA A 15 9.14 1.30 3.08
C ALA A 15 9.25 0.72 1.65
N LEU A 16 8.43 -0.29 1.33
CA LEU A 16 8.36 -0.87 -0.01
C LEU A 16 7.84 0.12 -1.04
N PHE A 17 6.85 0.95 -0.68
CA PHE A 17 6.27 1.96 -1.57
C PHE A 17 7.30 3.01 -1.95
N LEU A 18 8.04 3.52 -0.96
CA LEU A 18 9.13 4.48 -1.17
C LEU A 18 10.25 3.87 -2.02
N PHE A 19 10.64 2.63 -1.74
CA PHE A 19 11.64 1.92 -2.53
C PHE A 19 11.19 1.72 -3.99
N ALA A 20 9.95 1.26 -4.20
CA ALA A 20 9.38 1.08 -5.53
C ALA A 20 9.26 2.41 -6.28
N GLY A 21 8.87 3.49 -5.59
CA GLY A 21 8.74 4.83 -6.16
C GLY A 21 10.10 5.42 -6.56
N TRP A 22 11.12 5.24 -5.73
CA TRP A 22 12.49 5.59 -6.08
C TRP A 22 12.98 4.80 -7.30
N ARG A 23 12.64 3.51 -7.39
CA ARG A 23 13.01 2.67 -8.55
C ARG A 23 12.23 3.02 -9.81
N SER A 24 10.97 3.44 -9.71
CA SER A 24 10.16 3.84 -10.86
C SER A 24 10.64 5.16 -11.47
N GLY A 25 11.09 6.11 -10.65
CA GLY A 25 11.61 7.41 -11.09
C GLY A 25 12.98 7.36 -11.79
N ARG A 26 13.70 6.23 -11.75
CA ARG A 26 14.96 6.09 -12.49
C ARG A 26 14.69 5.93 -13.99
N PRO A 27 15.46 6.58 -14.88
CA PRO A 27 15.32 6.44 -16.32
C PRO A 27 15.46 4.98 -16.75
N ALA A 28 14.72 4.58 -17.78
CA ALA A 28 14.93 3.29 -18.42
C ALA A 28 16.27 3.33 -19.17
N ASP A 29 17.11 2.32 -18.95
CA ASP A 29 18.36 2.17 -19.67
C ASP A 29 18.07 1.42 -20.99
N PRO A 30 18.19 2.08 -22.16
CA PRO A 30 17.89 1.44 -23.45
C PRO A 30 18.85 0.28 -23.77
N VAL A 31 20.07 0.30 -23.21
CA VAL A 31 21.12 -0.70 -23.47
C VAL A 31 20.88 -1.99 -22.68
N ARG A 32 20.20 -1.89 -21.53
CA ARG A 32 19.87 -3.05 -20.66
C ARG A 32 18.55 -3.74 -21.02
N GLY A 33 17.89 -3.29 -22.09
CA GLY A 33 16.64 -3.85 -22.56
C GLY A 33 15.40 -3.37 -21.77
N PRO A 34 14.21 -3.89 -22.13
CA PRO A 34 12.95 -3.45 -21.57
C PRO A 34 12.86 -3.72 -20.07
N ARG A 35 12.18 -2.81 -19.36
CA ARG A 35 11.99 -2.90 -17.90
C ARG A 35 11.07 -4.08 -17.57
N LEU A 36 11.65 -5.17 -17.07
CA LEU A 36 10.93 -6.40 -16.74
C LEU A 36 10.00 -6.28 -15.52
N ILE A 37 10.39 -5.47 -14.53
CA ILE A 37 9.62 -5.28 -13.30
C ILE A 37 8.75 -4.02 -13.44
N PRO A 38 7.41 -4.13 -13.35
CA PRO A 38 6.50 -2.98 -13.45
C PRO A 38 6.46 -2.20 -12.12
N TRP A 39 7.53 -1.47 -11.81
CA TRP A 39 7.68 -0.72 -10.55
C TRP A 39 6.51 0.22 -10.25
N THR A 40 5.91 0.86 -11.26
CA THR A 40 4.73 1.72 -11.11
C THR A 40 3.51 0.94 -10.63
N LEU A 41 3.28 -0.26 -11.17
CA LEU A 41 2.17 -1.12 -10.74
C LEU A 41 2.35 -1.57 -9.29
N ILE A 42 3.59 -1.87 -8.90
CA ILE A 42 3.94 -2.21 -7.51
C ILE A 42 3.63 -1.01 -6.58
N CYS A 43 4.01 0.21 -6.95
CA CYS A 43 3.64 1.42 -6.20
C CYS A 43 2.13 1.55 -6.02
N ILE A 44 1.36 1.40 -7.11
CA ILE A 44 -0.10 1.52 -7.06
C ILE A 44 -0.69 0.45 -6.14
N GLY A 45 -0.26 -0.80 -6.27
CA GLY A 45 -0.72 -1.89 -5.42
C GLY A 45 -0.43 -1.65 -3.93
N LEU A 46 0.79 -1.18 -3.61
CA LEU A 46 1.17 -0.83 -2.24
C LEU A 46 0.37 0.35 -1.70
N ALA A 47 0.09 1.37 -2.52
CA ALA A 47 -0.74 2.50 -2.12
C ALA A 47 -2.17 2.05 -1.78
N VAL A 48 -2.79 1.24 -2.64
CA VAL A 48 -4.14 0.70 -2.38
C VAL A 48 -4.14 -0.17 -1.12
N PHE A 49 -3.15 -1.04 -0.96
CA PHE A 49 -3.04 -1.87 0.25
C PHE A 49 -2.88 -1.03 1.52
N MET A 50 -2.07 0.03 1.48
CA MET A 50 -1.94 0.96 2.60
C MET A 50 -3.24 1.70 2.92
N LEU A 51 -4.03 2.09 1.91
CA LEU A 51 -5.36 2.69 2.13
C LEU A 51 -6.29 1.74 2.90
N LEU A 52 -6.26 0.45 2.59
CA LEU A 52 -7.03 -0.57 3.32
C LEU A 52 -6.52 -0.74 4.77
N LEU A 53 -5.21 -0.75 4.99
CA LEU A 53 -4.63 -0.79 6.33
C LEU A 53 -4.97 0.46 7.15
N LEU A 54 -5.01 1.63 6.52
CA LEU A 54 -5.43 2.88 7.16
C LEU A 54 -6.91 2.82 7.54
N ALA A 55 -7.80 2.36 6.64
CA ALA A 55 -9.21 2.14 6.96
C ALA A 55 -9.36 1.17 8.15
N HIS A 56 -8.62 0.07 8.15
CA HIS A 56 -8.61 -0.89 9.26
C HIS A 56 -8.09 -0.27 10.57
N LEU A 57 -7.06 0.56 10.50
CA LEU A 57 -6.51 1.29 11.64
C LEU A 57 -7.56 2.26 12.23
N LEU A 58 -8.27 2.99 11.38
CA LEU A 58 -9.37 3.89 11.77
C LEU A 58 -10.50 3.15 12.50
N SER A 59 -10.78 1.89 12.11
CA SER A 59 -11.77 1.07 12.81
C SER A 59 -11.43 0.80 14.28
N PHE A 60 -10.14 0.74 14.65
CA PHE A 60 -9.74 0.64 16.08
C PHE A 60 -10.11 1.88 16.89
N PHE A 61 -10.27 3.02 16.23
CA PHE A 61 -10.69 4.28 16.85
C PHE A 61 -12.21 4.50 16.75
N GLY A 62 -12.98 3.50 16.32
CA GLY A 62 -14.44 3.57 16.18
C GLY A 62 -14.91 4.29 14.91
N ILE A 63 -14.01 4.57 13.96
CA ILE A 63 -14.35 5.18 12.68
C ILE A 63 -14.67 4.07 11.68
N GLU A 64 -15.96 3.91 11.39
CA GLU A 64 -16.46 2.96 10.39
C GLU A 64 -16.26 3.54 8.98
N THR A 65 -15.43 2.90 8.16
CA THR A 65 -15.14 3.33 6.78
C THR A 65 -16.08 2.69 5.74
N GLY A 66 -17.04 1.86 6.19
CA GLY A 66 -18.01 1.14 5.37
C GLY A 66 -19.45 1.28 5.86
N GLN A 67 -20.41 0.81 5.06
CA GLN A 67 -21.82 0.84 5.44
C GLN A 67 -22.12 -0.28 6.44
N ARG A 68 -22.53 0.07 7.66
CA ARG A 68 -23.14 -0.87 8.61
C ARG A 68 -24.55 -1.20 8.12
N ILE A 69 -24.69 -2.26 7.32
CA ILE A 69 -26.00 -2.78 6.93
C ILE A 69 -26.69 -3.29 8.20
N ARG A 70 -27.60 -2.49 8.76
CA ARG A 70 -28.49 -2.91 9.84
C ARG A 70 -29.66 -3.67 9.19
N THR A 71 -29.58 -4.99 9.16
CA THR A 71 -30.78 -5.82 9.00
C THR A 71 -31.56 -5.79 10.33
N PHE A 72 -32.87 -5.59 10.21
CA PHE A 72 -33.86 -5.38 11.27
C PHE A 72 -33.83 -6.44 12.38
#